data_AF-A0A2E0T1X6-F1
#
_entry.id   AF-A0A2E0T1X6-F1
#
_cell.length_a   1.000
_cell.length_b   1.000
_cell.length_c   1.000
_cell.angle_alpha   90.00
_cell.angle_beta   90.00
_cell.angle_gamma   90.00
#
_symmetry.space_group_name_H-M   'P 1'
#
loop_
_entity.id
_entity.type
_entity.pdbx_description
1 polymer ?
#
loop_
_entity_poly.entity_id
_entity_poly.type
_entity_poly.pdbx_seq_one_letter_code
_entity_poly.pdbx_strand_id
1 'polypeptide(L)'
;MRSPSRAVPEQPTRRIGVLLGALAVLVAACGGSTDADSDALVVPTTAPDWLIERAGDATTTFEVSERSYNLSARNVGLPARIRFADGDEVFEAFFDTEMGLGPDFNANSCTSCHVNNGRQQFPVETGAVGIGPVVHVSTPGAAVDEAPFDLPGFGTRLQTATVDGSQPEARVEAAWETIEGIYPDGTSYELRRPVVSAVGLAGDLPVDAQLSLRIPPQVAGPGLLEYVPAEDIVAAADPDDADGDGISGTVNYVGDGRIGRHGWKADTPDLVHQSASALAEDIGVGTSLIPVNGAVELSDEELADLAFYVEALAIPAGRDVDNPDVIRGANLFTAIGCADCHTPTQRTGTTQYAELDNLLLIPFTDLLLHDMGPGLDDGRNVYGASGSEWRTAPLWG
;
A
#
# COMPACT_ATOMS: atom_id res chain seq x y z
N MET A 1 -55.09 26.83 -34.99
CA MET A 1 -55.84 27.65 -35.95
C MET A 1 -55.02 28.88 -36.31
N ARG A 2 -54.74 29.04 -37.62
CA ARG A 2 -54.37 30.24 -38.38
C ARG A 2 -53.79 31.46 -37.65
N SER A 3 -52.52 31.77 -37.98
CA SER A 3 -52.00 33.14 -38.13
C SER A 3 -52.82 33.90 -39.22
N PRO A 4 -52.86 35.25 -39.26
CA PRO A 4 -51.79 35.96 -39.99
C PRO A 4 -51.52 37.45 -39.60
N SER A 5 -50.43 37.97 -40.19
CA SER A 5 -50.34 39.28 -40.89
C SER A 5 -49.64 40.48 -40.22
N ARG A 6 -48.34 40.59 -40.57
CA ARG A 6 -47.53 41.76 -41.02
C ARG A 6 -48.13 43.19 -40.98
N ALA A 7 -47.28 44.14 -40.58
CA ALA A 7 -47.00 45.38 -41.32
C ALA A 7 -45.58 45.94 -40.99
N VAL A 8 -44.89 46.41 -42.04
CA VAL A 8 -43.67 47.26 -42.14
C VAL A 8 -44.08 48.32 -43.21
N PRO A 9 -43.46 49.51 -43.46
CA PRO A 9 -42.20 50.10 -42.99
C PRO A 9 -42.29 51.62 -42.66
N GLU A 10 -41.16 52.29 -42.35
CA GLU A 10 -40.78 53.57 -42.99
C GLU A 10 -39.36 54.02 -42.58
N GLN A 11 -38.50 54.27 -43.57
CA GLN A 11 -37.34 55.17 -43.51
C GLN A 11 -37.65 56.39 -44.38
N PRO A 12 -36.99 57.54 -44.16
CA PRO A 12 -36.13 58.03 -45.24
C PRO A 12 -34.86 58.83 -44.84
N THR A 13 -33.79 58.60 -45.63
CA THR A 13 -32.81 59.53 -46.27
C THR A 13 -32.00 60.52 -45.41
N ARG A 14 -30.66 60.43 -45.29
CA ARG A 14 -29.52 60.67 -46.23
C ARG A 14 -29.23 62.14 -46.60
N ARG A 15 -27.92 62.49 -46.45
CA ARG A 15 -27.03 63.45 -47.18
C ARG A 15 -26.55 64.65 -46.33
N ILE A 16 -25.31 65.18 -46.39
CA ILE A 16 -24.03 64.95 -47.08
C ILE A 16 -22.98 65.78 -46.30
N GLY A 17 -21.72 65.35 -46.24
CA GLY A 17 -20.59 66.22 -45.84
C GLY A 17 -19.25 65.47 -45.82
N VAL A 18 -18.54 65.48 -46.95
CA VAL A 18 -17.18 64.95 -47.15
C VAL A 18 -16.19 66.11 -47.11
N LEU A 19 -15.08 65.99 -46.36
CA LEU A 19 -13.75 66.57 -46.63
C LEU A 19 -12.76 66.04 -45.54
N LEU A 20 -11.92 65.04 -45.82
CA LEU A 20 -10.56 65.05 -46.43
C LEU A 20 -9.43 65.60 -45.53
N GLY A 21 -8.43 64.74 -45.24
CA GLY A 21 -7.08 65.08 -44.77
C GLY A 21 -6.55 64.18 -43.64
N ALA A 22 -6.04 62.97 -43.95
CA ALA A 22 -4.60 62.61 -44.03
C ALA A 22 -3.93 62.35 -42.65
N LEU A 23 -3.06 61.38 -42.40
CA LEU A 23 -2.55 60.17 -43.07
C LEU A 23 -1.69 59.49 -41.98
N ALA A 24 -1.90 58.22 -41.65
CA ALA A 24 -0.90 57.42 -40.95
C ALA A 24 -0.97 55.99 -41.49
N VAL A 25 0.10 55.60 -42.18
CA VAL A 25 0.31 54.31 -42.80
C VAL A 25 0.56 53.27 -41.71
N LEU A 26 -0.22 52.19 -41.68
CA LEU A 26 0.12 50.96 -40.98
C LEU A 26 0.14 49.83 -42.01
N VAL A 27 1.36 49.41 -42.36
CA VAL A 27 1.66 48.23 -43.15
C VAL A 27 1.46 47.00 -42.25
N ALA A 28 0.73 46.02 -42.77
CA ALA A 28 0.52 44.73 -42.14
C ALA A 28 1.80 43.90 -42.09
N ALA A 29 1.97 43.11 -41.02
CA ALA A 29 2.79 41.91 -41.04
C ALA A 29 2.05 40.81 -40.29
N CYS A 30 1.83 39.71 -41.01
CA CYS A 30 1.24 38.47 -40.51
C CYS A 30 2.16 37.86 -39.43
N GLY A 31 1.57 37.49 -38.30
CA GLY A 31 2.14 36.54 -37.34
C GLY A 31 1.02 35.61 -36.92
N GLY A 32 1.02 34.39 -37.45
CA GLY A 32 0.22 33.32 -36.87
C GLY A 32 0.91 32.87 -35.59
N SER A 33 0.29 33.13 -34.44
CA SER A 33 0.52 32.33 -33.24
C SER A 33 -0.60 31.28 -33.20
N THR A 34 -0.22 30.03 -33.42
CA THR A 34 -0.97 28.92 -32.84
C THR A 34 -0.62 28.92 -31.36
N ASP A 35 -1.38 29.67 -30.57
CA ASP A 35 -1.38 29.52 -29.12
C ASP A 35 -2.12 28.21 -28.82
N ALA A 36 -1.39 27.11 -28.92
CA ALA A 36 -1.68 25.94 -28.12
C ALA A 36 -1.18 26.29 -26.72
N ASP A 37 -2.09 26.66 -25.82
CA ASP A 37 -1.84 26.66 -24.38
C ASP A 37 -1.29 25.28 -24.02
N SER A 38 0.03 25.18 -23.89
CA SER A 38 0.67 24.00 -23.35
C SER A 38 0.46 24.06 -21.85
N ASP A 39 -0.52 23.32 -21.38
CA ASP A 39 -0.73 22.92 -19.98
C ASP A 39 0.41 21.98 -19.53
N ALA A 40 1.66 22.42 -19.76
CA ALA A 40 2.85 21.65 -19.54
C ALA A 40 3.13 21.65 -18.04
N LEU A 41 3.15 20.46 -17.44
CA LEU A 41 3.49 20.25 -16.05
C LEU A 41 4.82 20.95 -15.72
N VAL A 42 4.77 21.89 -14.78
CA VAL A 42 5.97 22.63 -14.32
C VAL A 42 6.67 21.78 -13.27
N VAL A 43 7.79 21.15 -13.66
CA VAL A 43 8.57 20.28 -12.77
C VAL A 43 9.82 21.04 -12.28
N PRO A 44 10.03 21.19 -10.96
CA PRO A 44 11.24 21.78 -10.41
C PRO A 44 12.52 21.04 -10.85
N THR A 45 13.64 21.75 -10.89
CA THR A 45 14.96 21.16 -11.18
C THR A 45 15.83 20.98 -9.95
N THR A 46 15.48 21.64 -8.84
CA THR A 46 16.16 21.51 -7.55
C THR A 46 15.67 20.26 -6.83
N ALA A 47 16.56 19.56 -6.13
CA ALA A 47 16.15 18.45 -5.27
C ALA A 47 15.11 18.91 -4.23
N PRO A 48 14.04 18.13 -3.99
CA PRO A 48 13.13 18.42 -2.89
C PRO A 48 13.83 18.12 -1.55
N ASP A 49 13.45 18.84 -0.50
CA ASP A 49 14.13 18.77 0.80
C ASP A 49 14.06 17.39 1.48
N TRP A 50 13.08 16.57 1.12
CA TRP A 50 12.91 15.20 1.61
C TRP A 50 13.79 14.17 0.87
N LEU A 51 14.42 14.53 -0.25
CA LEU A 51 15.30 13.64 -1.01
C LEU A 51 16.68 13.59 -0.34
N ILE A 52 16.79 12.76 0.70
CA ILE A 52 17.99 12.61 1.53
C ILE A 52 18.44 11.14 1.62
N GLU A 53 19.73 10.91 1.86
CA GLU A 53 20.26 9.55 2.01
C GLU A 53 19.72 8.84 3.26
N ARG A 54 19.50 9.59 4.36
CA ARG A 54 19.10 9.03 5.66
C ARG A 54 17.59 8.84 5.76
N ALA A 55 17.05 7.91 4.99
CA ALA A 55 15.61 7.62 4.92
C ALA A 55 14.99 7.13 6.25
N GLY A 56 15.78 6.53 7.14
CA GLY A 56 15.38 6.17 8.51
C GLY A 56 16.07 7.00 9.60
N ASP A 57 16.63 8.16 9.26
CA ASP A 57 17.42 8.98 10.19
C ASP A 57 18.58 8.17 10.83
N ALA A 58 18.63 8.09 12.16
CA ALA A 58 19.61 7.36 12.94
C ALA A 58 19.55 5.83 12.78
N THR A 59 18.43 5.29 12.29
CA THR A 59 18.27 3.85 12.02
C THR A 59 18.78 3.45 10.63
N THR A 60 19.17 4.43 9.80
CA THR A 60 19.62 4.19 8.43
C THR A 60 20.88 3.31 8.37
N THR A 61 20.86 2.30 7.51
CA THR A 61 22.03 1.52 7.11
C THR A 61 22.47 1.85 5.68
N PHE A 62 23.79 1.94 5.46
CA PHE A 62 24.40 2.15 4.14
C PHE A 62 24.89 0.83 3.52
N GLU A 63 24.47 -0.30 4.08
CA GLU A 63 24.78 -1.62 3.52
C GLU A 63 24.08 -1.79 2.17
N VAL A 64 24.85 -2.17 1.15
CA VAL A 64 24.34 -2.44 -0.20
C VAL A 64 24.79 -3.84 -0.61
N SER A 65 24.03 -4.83 -0.13
CA SER A 65 24.24 -6.25 -0.44
C SER A 65 22.92 -7.03 -0.29
N GLU A 66 22.99 -8.35 -0.39
CA GLU A 66 21.87 -9.25 -0.06
C GLU A 66 21.34 -9.08 1.38
N ARG A 67 22.11 -8.41 2.27
CA ARG A 67 21.76 -8.16 3.67
C ARG A 67 21.15 -6.79 3.94
N SER A 68 20.79 -6.05 2.90
CA SER A 68 20.32 -4.65 3.02
C SER A 68 19.12 -4.51 3.99
N TYR A 69 18.29 -5.55 4.12
CA TYR A 69 17.11 -5.58 4.99
C TYR A 69 17.29 -6.45 6.25
N ASN A 70 18.51 -6.91 6.58
CA ASN A 70 18.74 -7.87 7.67
C ASN A 70 19.54 -7.28 8.84
N LEU A 71 19.83 -5.98 8.81
CA LEU A 71 20.65 -5.34 9.83
C LEU A 71 19.75 -4.69 10.88
N SER A 72 20.13 -4.80 12.15
CA SER A 72 19.52 -3.99 13.21
C SER A 72 19.88 -2.52 13.08
N ALA A 73 18.96 -1.66 13.49
CA ALA A 73 19.18 -0.24 13.70
C ALA A 73 20.35 -0.04 14.67
N ARG A 74 21.41 0.65 14.24
CA ARG A 74 22.67 0.73 15.01
C ARG A 74 22.66 1.77 16.14
N ASN A 75 21.64 2.63 16.16
CA ASN A 75 21.42 3.61 17.21
C ASN A 75 20.89 2.99 18.51
N VAL A 76 20.43 1.73 18.51
CA VAL A 76 19.98 1.05 19.73
C VAL A 76 21.12 0.42 20.53
N GLY A 77 20.98 0.39 21.85
CA GLY A 77 21.98 -0.15 22.78
C GLY A 77 22.20 -1.67 22.67
N LEU A 78 23.25 -2.19 23.32
CA LEU A 78 23.58 -3.62 23.31
C LEU A 78 22.42 -4.53 23.76
N PRO A 79 21.64 -4.22 24.82
CA PRO A 79 20.50 -5.05 25.22
C PRO A 79 19.45 -5.22 24.12
N ALA A 80 19.12 -4.13 23.43
CA ALA A 80 18.21 -4.16 22.29
C ALA A 80 18.78 -5.00 21.13
N ARG A 81 20.08 -4.91 20.87
CA ARG A 81 20.72 -5.73 19.82
C ARG A 81 20.80 -7.22 20.15
N ILE A 82 20.83 -7.59 21.43
CA ILE A 82 20.71 -9.00 21.87
C ILE A 82 19.29 -9.48 21.59
N ARG A 83 18.27 -8.73 22.06
CA ARG A 83 16.87 -9.02 21.79
C ARG A 83 16.53 -9.12 20.30
N PHE A 84 17.11 -8.26 19.48
CA PHE A 84 17.00 -8.35 18.02
C PHE A 84 17.52 -9.69 17.48
N ALA A 85 18.63 -10.19 18.02
CA ALA A 85 19.16 -11.49 17.62
C ALA A 85 18.28 -12.65 18.11
N ASP A 86 17.73 -12.55 19.32
CA ASP A 86 16.80 -13.55 19.86
C ASP A 86 15.52 -13.62 19.00
N GLY A 87 14.99 -12.48 18.54
CA GLY A 87 13.87 -12.43 17.61
C GLY A 87 14.20 -12.92 16.19
N ASP A 88 15.43 -12.69 15.70
CA ASP A 88 15.92 -13.23 14.43
C ASP A 88 15.96 -14.77 14.46
N GLU A 89 16.30 -15.39 15.61
CA GLU A 89 16.26 -16.85 15.77
C GLU A 89 14.84 -17.40 15.56
N VAL A 90 13.81 -16.72 16.07
CA VAL A 90 12.41 -17.09 15.84
C VAL A 90 11.99 -16.85 14.38
N PHE A 91 12.42 -15.73 13.79
CA PHE A 91 12.07 -15.37 12.41
C PHE A 91 12.67 -16.35 11.38
N GLU A 92 13.91 -16.77 11.61
CA GLU A 92 14.64 -17.72 10.76
C GLU A 92 14.26 -19.19 11.03
N ALA A 93 13.41 -19.45 12.03
CA ALA A 93 13.01 -20.79 12.41
C ALA A 93 12.21 -21.50 11.30
N PHE A 94 12.44 -22.80 11.17
CA PHE A 94 11.58 -23.72 10.44
C PHE A 94 10.71 -24.45 11.45
N PHE A 95 9.43 -24.08 11.51
CA PHE A 95 8.46 -24.70 12.38
C PHE A 95 8.16 -26.12 11.88
N ASP A 96 8.18 -27.07 12.80
CA ASP A 96 7.74 -28.44 12.59
C ASP A 96 6.65 -28.82 13.61
N THR A 97 6.20 -30.07 13.60
CA THR A 97 5.15 -30.52 14.53
C THR A 97 5.53 -30.44 16.00
N GLU A 98 6.83 -30.49 16.34
CA GLU A 98 7.29 -30.34 17.73
C GLU A 98 7.25 -28.88 18.18
N MET A 99 7.38 -27.95 17.23
CA MET A 99 7.27 -26.50 17.44
C MET A 99 5.86 -25.94 17.25
N GLY A 100 4.86 -26.79 17.00
CA GLY A 100 3.47 -26.37 16.86
C GLY A 100 3.02 -26.03 15.45
N LEU A 101 3.74 -26.45 14.41
CA LEU A 101 3.28 -26.31 13.02
C LEU A 101 1.87 -26.91 12.89
N GLY A 102 0.94 -26.12 12.36
CA GLY A 102 -0.44 -26.53 12.19
C GLY A 102 -0.58 -27.74 11.27
N PRO A 103 -1.70 -28.49 11.37
CA PRO A 103 -1.97 -29.60 10.45
C PRO A 103 -2.08 -29.11 9.00
N ASP A 104 -2.62 -27.89 8.82
CA ASP A 104 -2.76 -27.17 7.55
C ASP A 104 -2.06 -25.80 7.70
N PHE A 105 -1.29 -25.40 6.68
CA PHE A 105 -0.49 -24.17 6.69
C PHE A 105 -0.22 -23.67 5.25
N ASN A 106 0.31 -22.46 5.11
CA ASN A 106 0.78 -21.89 3.84
C ASN A 106 2.31 -21.93 3.69
N ALA A 107 3.03 -21.71 4.80
CA ALA A 107 4.47 -21.89 4.88
C ALA A 107 4.87 -22.34 6.29
N ASN A 108 6.04 -22.94 6.44
CA ASN A 108 6.56 -23.37 7.73
C ASN A 108 7.74 -22.50 8.23
N SER A 109 8.01 -21.36 7.60
CA SER A 109 8.97 -20.37 8.06
C SER A 109 8.59 -18.97 7.59
N CYS A 110 8.91 -17.94 8.38
CA CYS A 110 8.69 -16.54 7.99
C CYS A 110 9.49 -16.21 6.71
N THR A 111 10.71 -16.74 6.60
CA THR A 111 11.64 -16.51 5.48
C THR A 111 11.19 -17.14 4.16
N SER A 112 10.30 -18.12 4.19
CA SER A 112 9.69 -18.68 2.97
C SER A 112 8.76 -17.67 2.29
N CYS A 113 8.14 -16.79 3.09
CA CYS A 113 7.26 -15.73 2.63
C CYS A 113 8.00 -14.39 2.47
N HIS A 114 8.90 -14.07 3.39
CA HIS A 114 9.66 -12.82 3.46
C HIS A 114 11.13 -13.04 3.11
N VAL A 115 11.41 -13.41 1.86
CA VAL A 115 12.76 -13.76 1.39
C VAL A 115 13.74 -12.60 1.64
N ASN A 116 14.78 -12.83 2.44
CA ASN A 116 15.74 -11.80 2.89
C ASN A 116 15.04 -10.53 3.43
N ASN A 117 13.98 -10.70 4.22
CA ASN A 117 13.17 -9.61 4.76
C ASN A 117 12.49 -8.71 3.71
N GLY A 118 12.55 -9.11 2.44
CA GLY A 118 12.04 -8.38 1.30
C GLY A 118 10.59 -8.73 0.97
N ARG A 119 10.09 -8.08 -0.09
CA ARG A 119 8.79 -8.37 -0.69
C ARG A 119 8.87 -9.69 -1.46
N GLN A 120 7.85 -10.53 -1.34
CA GLN A 120 7.76 -11.69 -2.22
C GLN A 120 7.43 -11.27 -3.65
N GLN A 121 7.91 -12.05 -4.62
CA GLN A 121 7.52 -11.87 -6.02
C GLN A 121 6.04 -12.18 -6.23
N PHE A 122 5.35 -11.29 -6.95
CA PHE A 122 4.01 -11.57 -7.44
C PHE A 122 4.09 -12.68 -8.51
N PRO A 123 3.19 -13.70 -8.51
CA PRO A 123 3.18 -14.70 -9.59
C PRO A 123 3.02 -13.97 -10.93
N VAL A 124 3.81 -14.27 -11.97
CA VAL A 124 3.70 -13.56 -13.27
C VAL A 124 3.20 -14.45 -14.41
N GLU A 125 3.20 -15.75 -14.18
CA GLU A 125 2.78 -16.78 -15.12
C GLU A 125 1.37 -17.27 -14.78
N THR A 126 0.72 -17.89 -15.77
CA THR A 126 -0.52 -18.64 -15.51
C THR A 126 -0.19 -20.00 -14.90
N GLY A 127 -0.89 -20.37 -13.84
CA GLY A 127 -0.76 -21.68 -13.20
C GLY A 127 -0.67 -21.59 -11.68
N ALA A 128 0.01 -22.56 -11.07
CA ALA A 128 0.12 -22.67 -9.62
C ALA A 128 0.79 -21.44 -9.00
N VAL A 129 0.15 -20.90 -7.96
CA VAL A 129 0.75 -19.89 -7.08
C VAL A 129 1.66 -20.63 -6.08
N GLY A 130 2.92 -20.22 -6.03
CA GLY A 130 3.92 -20.83 -5.14
C GLY A 130 3.80 -20.36 -3.69
N ILE A 131 4.78 -20.75 -2.87
CA ILE A 131 4.89 -20.31 -1.47
C ILE A 131 5.17 -18.81 -1.40
N GLY A 132 4.56 -18.15 -0.42
CA GLY A 132 4.73 -16.73 -0.15
C GLY A 132 3.44 -15.97 -0.35
N PRO A 133 2.91 -15.84 -1.57
CA PRO A 133 1.59 -15.27 -1.76
C PRO A 133 0.51 -16.12 -1.07
N VAL A 134 -0.45 -15.47 -0.42
CA VAL A 134 -1.56 -16.12 0.27
C VAL A 134 -2.89 -15.65 -0.30
N VAL A 135 -3.93 -16.49 -0.22
CA VAL A 135 -5.28 -16.12 -0.64
C VAL A 135 -6.14 -15.94 0.60
N HIS A 136 -6.50 -14.70 0.89
CA HIS A 136 -7.50 -14.38 1.90
C HIS A 136 -8.87 -14.81 1.39
N VAL A 137 -9.67 -15.39 2.28
CA VAL A 137 -11.03 -15.84 2.00
C VAL A 137 -12.02 -15.33 3.01
N SER A 138 -13.19 -14.89 2.54
CA SER A 138 -14.28 -14.37 3.38
C SER A 138 -15.63 -14.71 2.80
N THR A 139 -16.62 -14.79 3.68
CA THR A 139 -18.02 -14.69 3.27
C THR A 139 -18.35 -13.27 2.83
N PRO A 140 -19.21 -13.08 1.82
CA PRO A 140 -19.65 -11.76 1.44
C PRO A 140 -20.61 -11.17 2.47
N GLY A 141 -20.69 -9.84 2.52
CA GLY A 141 -21.64 -9.13 3.37
C GLY A 141 -21.14 -8.80 4.77
N ALA A 142 -19.83 -8.83 4.98
CA ALA A 142 -19.22 -8.27 6.17
C ALA A 142 -19.64 -6.80 6.36
N ALA A 143 -20.14 -6.43 7.53
CA ALA A 143 -20.40 -5.01 7.79
C ALA A 143 -19.06 -4.25 7.87
N VAL A 144 -19.09 -3.00 7.42
CA VAL A 144 -18.03 -2.04 7.78
C VAL A 144 -18.06 -1.94 9.32
N ASP A 145 -16.88 -1.91 9.94
CA ASP A 145 -16.60 -1.95 11.39
C ASP A 145 -16.45 -3.35 12.04
N GLU A 146 -16.50 -4.44 11.25
CA GLU A 146 -16.29 -5.80 11.76
C GLU A 146 -14.99 -6.43 11.20
N ALA A 147 -14.31 -7.26 12.01
CA ALA A 147 -13.23 -8.11 11.52
C ALA A 147 -13.74 -9.00 10.37
N PRO A 148 -12.89 -9.41 9.41
CA PRO A 148 -13.35 -10.21 8.29
C PRO A 148 -13.98 -11.51 8.79
N PHE A 149 -15.15 -11.84 8.25
CA PHE A 149 -15.84 -13.08 8.59
C PHE A 149 -15.10 -14.28 8.01
N ASP A 150 -14.68 -15.17 8.91
CA ASP A 150 -14.21 -16.51 8.57
C ASP A 150 -15.15 -17.16 7.56
N LEU A 151 -14.57 -17.72 6.52
CA LEU A 151 -15.27 -18.60 5.61
C LEU A 151 -15.47 -19.96 6.30
N PRO A 152 -16.72 -20.44 6.50
CA PRO A 152 -16.95 -21.70 7.19
C PRO A 152 -16.17 -22.86 6.55
N GLY A 153 -15.33 -23.51 7.34
CA GLY A 153 -14.48 -24.63 6.90
C GLY A 153 -13.12 -24.25 6.30
N PHE A 154 -12.84 -22.95 6.09
CA PHE A 154 -11.58 -22.46 5.51
C PHE A 154 -10.93 -21.31 6.31
N GLY A 155 -11.62 -20.73 7.31
CA GLY A 155 -11.11 -19.62 8.09
C GLY A 155 -10.96 -18.34 7.26
N THR A 156 -9.90 -17.57 7.51
CA THR A 156 -9.62 -16.29 6.84
C THR A 156 -8.64 -16.40 5.67
N ARG A 157 -7.94 -17.53 5.52
CA ARG A 157 -6.91 -17.78 4.50
C ARG A 157 -6.96 -19.24 4.07
N LEU A 158 -6.93 -19.49 2.76
CA LEU A 158 -6.80 -20.85 2.24
C LEU A 158 -5.46 -21.45 2.65
N GLN A 159 -5.48 -22.64 3.22
CA GLN A 159 -4.27 -23.39 3.58
C GLN A 159 -3.86 -24.32 2.44
N THR A 160 -2.66 -24.11 1.90
CA THR A 160 -2.20 -24.74 0.66
C THR A 160 -1.25 -25.93 0.86
N ALA A 161 -0.88 -26.22 2.10
CA ALA A 161 -0.06 -27.35 2.49
C ALA A 161 -0.59 -28.04 3.76
N THR A 162 -0.20 -29.30 3.94
CA THR A 162 -0.54 -30.11 5.12
C THR A 162 0.72 -30.77 5.66
N VAL A 163 0.82 -30.90 6.98
CA VAL A 163 2.04 -31.44 7.61
C VAL A 163 2.31 -32.91 7.30
N ASP A 164 1.26 -33.70 7.07
CA ASP A 164 1.35 -35.13 6.75
C ASP A 164 1.37 -35.42 5.24
N GLY A 165 1.35 -34.37 4.41
CA GLY A 165 1.29 -34.46 2.95
C GLY A 165 -0.04 -34.98 2.40
N SER A 166 -1.10 -34.96 3.21
CA SER A 166 -2.47 -35.22 2.75
C SER A 166 -3.00 -34.10 1.84
N GLN A 167 -4.31 -34.09 1.58
CA GLN A 167 -4.92 -33.11 0.69
C GLN A 167 -5.08 -31.77 1.44
N PRO A 168 -4.47 -30.66 0.97
CA PRO A 168 -4.70 -29.35 1.56
C PRO A 168 -6.11 -28.83 1.25
N GLU A 169 -6.52 -27.75 1.92
CA GLU A 169 -7.83 -27.12 1.68
C GLU A 169 -8.05 -26.82 0.21
N ALA A 170 -7.02 -26.31 -0.47
CA ALA A 170 -6.97 -26.12 -1.91
C ALA A 170 -5.53 -26.00 -2.41
N ARG A 171 -5.35 -26.09 -3.72
CA ARG A 171 -4.23 -25.45 -4.42
C ARG A 171 -4.71 -24.15 -5.03
N VAL A 172 -3.86 -23.13 -5.05
CA VAL A 172 -4.18 -21.85 -5.67
C VAL A 172 -3.57 -21.78 -7.07
N GLU A 173 -4.38 -21.38 -8.04
CA GLU A 173 -3.94 -21.03 -9.39
C GLU A 173 -4.26 -19.58 -9.70
N ALA A 174 -3.39 -18.93 -10.46
CA ALA A 174 -3.60 -17.59 -11.01
C ALA A 174 -3.61 -17.68 -12.54
N ALA A 175 -4.61 -17.04 -13.15
CA ALA A 175 -4.66 -16.73 -14.57
C ALA A 175 -4.61 -15.21 -14.77
N TRP A 176 -4.39 -14.76 -15.99
CA TRP A 176 -4.22 -13.35 -16.31
C TRP A 176 -5.23 -12.87 -17.33
N GLU A 177 -5.99 -11.85 -16.96
CA GLU A 177 -6.85 -11.12 -17.89
C GLU A 177 -6.10 -9.86 -18.37
N THR A 178 -6.07 -9.66 -19.67
CA THR A 178 -5.52 -8.46 -20.29
C THR A 178 -6.58 -7.38 -20.36
N ILE A 179 -6.24 -6.19 -19.88
CA ILE A 179 -7.07 -4.99 -19.96
C ILE A 179 -6.36 -3.99 -20.86
N GLU A 180 -6.96 -3.70 -22.00
CA GLU A 180 -6.46 -2.71 -22.95
C GLU A 180 -7.10 -1.35 -22.68
N GLY A 181 -6.35 -0.28 -22.89
CA GLY A 181 -6.87 1.07 -22.83
C GLY A 181 -6.05 2.06 -23.65
N ILE A 182 -6.51 3.31 -23.66
CA ILE A 182 -5.89 4.40 -24.39
C ILE A 182 -5.85 5.63 -23.47
N TYR A 183 -4.67 6.22 -23.31
CA TYR A 183 -4.49 7.47 -22.58
C TYR A 183 -5.15 8.64 -23.33
N PRO A 184 -5.41 9.79 -22.67
CA PRO A 184 -5.99 10.97 -23.33
C PRO A 184 -5.21 11.48 -24.54
N ASP A 185 -3.89 11.21 -24.61
CA ASP A 185 -3.02 11.58 -25.72
C ASP A 185 -3.10 10.62 -26.93
N GLY A 186 -3.89 9.54 -26.83
CA GLY A 186 -4.06 8.52 -27.85
C GLY A 186 -3.06 7.35 -27.77
N THR A 187 -2.12 7.37 -26.82
CA THR A 187 -1.18 6.26 -26.60
C THR A 187 -1.91 5.07 -25.98
N SER A 188 -1.76 3.87 -26.55
CA SER A 188 -2.34 2.65 -26.00
C SER A 188 -1.54 2.11 -24.80
N TYR A 189 -2.23 1.53 -23.83
CA TYR A 189 -1.62 0.77 -22.74
C TYR A 189 -2.27 -0.60 -22.58
N GLU A 190 -1.54 -1.51 -21.92
CA GLU A 190 -2.00 -2.82 -21.54
C GLU A 190 -1.75 -3.03 -20.05
N LEU A 191 -2.77 -3.44 -19.30
CA LEU A 191 -2.68 -3.87 -17.91
C LEU A 191 -2.99 -5.36 -17.84
N ARG A 192 -2.53 -6.02 -16.77
CA ARG A 192 -2.88 -7.40 -16.48
C ARG A 192 -3.52 -7.48 -15.11
N ARG A 193 -4.67 -8.18 -15.02
CA ARG A 193 -5.38 -8.46 -13.78
C ARG A 193 -5.26 -9.95 -13.44
N PRO A 194 -4.85 -10.31 -12.22
CA PRO A 194 -4.84 -11.70 -11.79
C PRO A 194 -6.28 -12.18 -11.53
N VAL A 195 -6.61 -13.35 -12.06
CA VAL A 195 -7.83 -14.10 -11.77
C VAL A 195 -7.43 -15.33 -10.97
N VAL A 196 -7.82 -15.37 -9.71
CA VAL A 196 -7.39 -16.39 -8.74
C VAL A 196 -8.45 -17.45 -8.63
N SER A 197 -8.05 -18.72 -8.58
CA SER A 197 -8.95 -19.86 -8.39
C SER A 197 -8.39 -20.87 -7.41
N ALA A 198 -9.26 -21.43 -6.57
CA ALA A 198 -8.95 -22.57 -5.72
C ALA A 198 -9.30 -23.87 -6.46
N VAL A 199 -8.33 -24.78 -6.60
CA VAL A 199 -8.50 -26.07 -7.30
C VAL A 199 -8.21 -27.24 -6.35
N GLY A 200 -8.88 -28.37 -6.57
CA GLY A 200 -8.70 -29.56 -5.73
C GLY A 200 -9.16 -29.36 -4.28
N LEU A 201 -10.28 -28.67 -4.09
CA LEU A 201 -10.82 -28.32 -2.78
C LEU A 201 -11.10 -29.55 -1.90
N ALA A 202 -10.76 -29.47 -0.61
CA ALA A 202 -11.11 -30.48 0.41
C ALA A 202 -12.56 -30.33 0.93
N GLY A 203 -13.24 -29.24 0.58
CA GLY A 203 -14.64 -28.94 0.92
C GLY A 203 -15.35 -28.14 -0.18
N ASP A 204 -16.60 -27.76 0.06
CA ASP A 204 -17.37 -26.95 -0.89
C ASP A 204 -17.10 -25.45 -0.63
N LEU A 205 -16.37 -24.80 -1.54
CA LEU A 205 -16.20 -23.36 -1.52
C LEU A 205 -17.52 -22.68 -1.92
N PRO A 206 -18.11 -21.80 -1.08
CA PRO A 206 -19.33 -21.07 -1.44
C PRO A 206 -19.15 -20.31 -2.76
N VAL A 207 -20.21 -20.28 -3.58
CA VAL A 207 -20.18 -19.66 -4.92
C VAL A 207 -19.86 -18.16 -4.89
N ASP A 208 -20.14 -17.53 -3.76
CA ASP A 208 -19.96 -16.10 -3.48
C ASP A 208 -18.79 -15.84 -2.53
N ALA A 209 -17.93 -16.84 -2.26
CA ALA A 209 -16.70 -16.66 -1.51
C ALA A 209 -15.79 -15.65 -2.21
N GLN A 210 -15.29 -14.70 -1.43
CA GLN A 210 -14.36 -13.68 -1.91
C GLN A 210 -12.94 -14.22 -1.78
N LEU A 211 -12.18 -14.17 -2.88
CA LEU A 211 -10.79 -14.60 -2.92
C LEU A 211 -9.89 -13.40 -3.20
N SER A 212 -8.97 -13.09 -2.30
CA SER A 212 -8.03 -11.97 -2.44
C SER A 212 -6.59 -12.46 -2.33
N LEU A 213 -5.86 -12.45 -3.44
CA LEU A 213 -4.43 -12.77 -3.47
C LEU A 213 -3.60 -11.62 -2.86
N ARG A 214 -2.75 -11.96 -1.89
CA ARG A 214 -1.80 -11.06 -1.23
C ARG A 214 -0.39 -11.53 -1.48
N ILE A 215 0.52 -10.58 -1.64
CA ILE A 215 1.94 -10.86 -1.48
C ILE A 215 2.40 -10.37 -0.10
N PRO A 216 3.29 -11.11 0.57
CA PRO A 216 3.98 -10.65 1.76
C PRO A 216 4.71 -9.33 1.48
N PRO A 217 4.44 -8.26 2.25
CA PRO A 217 5.21 -7.03 2.16
C PRO A 217 6.63 -7.26 2.70
N GLN A 218 7.53 -6.31 2.45
CA GLN A 218 8.82 -6.27 3.14
C GLN A 218 8.61 -6.08 4.64
N VAL A 219 9.50 -6.64 5.46
CA VAL A 219 9.45 -6.50 6.92
C VAL A 219 10.32 -5.36 7.43
N ALA A 220 11.29 -4.88 6.63
CA ALA A 220 12.09 -3.70 6.97
C ALA A 220 11.27 -2.41 6.80
N GLY A 221 11.18 -1.60 7.86
CA GLY A 221 10.47 -0.32 7.86
C GLY A 221 9.22 -0.24 8.72
N PRO A 222 8.24 -1.15 8.59
CA PRO A 222 6.99 -1.10 9.34
C PRO A 222 7.13 -0.79 10.84
N GLY A 223 8.19 -1.29 11.50
CA GLY A 223 8.51 -0.96 12.89
C GLY A 223 8.49 0.52 13.26
N LEU A 224 9.15 1.36 12.45
CA LEU A 224 9.20 2.80 12.71
C LEU A 224 7.85 3.49 12.44
N LEU A 225 6.99 2.89 11.63
CA LEU A 225 5.65 3.40 11.34
C LEU A 225 4.67 3.17 12.49
N GLU A 226 4.94 2.21 13.36
CA GLU A 226 4.20 2.02 14.62
C GLU A 226 4.34 3.24 15.54
N TYR A 227 5.49 3.91 15.47
CA TYR A 227 5.81 5.08 16.29
C TYR A 227 5.35 6.41 15.71
N VAL A 228 4.70 6.44 14.55
CA VAL A 228 4.06 7.67 14.04
C VAL A 228 2.91 8.05 14.97
N PRO A 229 2.84 9.27 15.53
CA PRO A 229 1.79 9.64 16.46
C PRO A 229 0.38 9.42 15.89
N ALA A 230 -0.53 8.92 16.71
CA ALA A 230 -1.90 8.66 16.27
C ALA A 230 -2.62 9.96 15.87
N GLU A 231 -2.31 11.05 16.58
CA GLU A 231 -2.81 12.39 16.29
C GLU A 231 -2.37 12.91 14.92
N ASP A 232 -1.17 12.55 14.45
CA ASP A 232 -0.67 12.97 13.14
C ASP A 232 -1.41 12.23 12.02
N ILE A 233 -1.69 10.93 12.20
CA ILE A 233 -2.48 10.13 11.25
C ILE A 233 -3.92 10.66 11.19
N VAL A 234 -4.54 10.91 12.35
CA VAL A 234 -5.91 11.46 12.41
C VAL A 234 -5.97 12.87 11.81
N ALA A 235 -4.94 13.69 12.01
CA ALA A 235 -4.88 15.03 11.44
C ALA A 235 -4.68 15.04 9.91
N ALA A 236 -4.07 13.98 9.35
CA ALA A 236 -3.90 13.82 7.92
C ALA A 236 -5.15 13.29 7.20
N ALA A 237 -6.11 12.72 7.94
CA ALA A 237 -7.32 12.16 7.34
C ALA A 237 -8.21 13.23 6.72
N ASP A 238 -8.62 12.98 5.48
CA ASP A 238 -9.60 13.78 4.74
C ASP A 238 -10.64 12.86 4.08
N PRO A 239 -11.58 12.29 4.84
CA PRO A 239 -12.53 11.32 4.30
C PRO A 239 -13.59 11.95 3.37
N ASP A 240 -13.77 13.28 3.44
CA ASP A 240 -14.80 14.00 2.69
C ASP A 240 -14.21 14.82 1.51
N ASP A 241 -12.91 14.71 1.22
CA ASP A 241 -12.19 15.50 0.21
C ASP A 241 -12.47 17.01 0.41
N ALA A 242 -12.22 17.47 1.63
CA ALA A 242 -12.58 18.81 2.08
C ALA A 242 -11.72 19.91 1.42
N ASP A 243 -10.51 19.57 0.96
CA ASP A 243 -9.65 20.48 0.22
C ASP A 243 -9.88 20.46 -1.30
N GLY A 244 -10.60 19.45 -1.82
CA GLY A 244 -11.06 19.35 -3.19
C GLY A 244 -9.95 18.97 -4.17
N ASP A 245 -8.93 18.26 -3.70
CA ASP A 245 -7.86 17.69 -4.54
C ASP A 245 -8.29 16.38 -5.25
N GLY A 246 -9.45 15.82 -4.86
CA GLY A 246 -10.02 14.61 -5.43
C GLY A 246 -9.52 13.32 -4.77
N ILE A 247 -8.82 13.42 -3.63
CA ILE A 247 -8.26 12.32 -2.87
C ILE A 247 -8.94 12.27 -1.50
N SER A 248 -9.43 11.09 -1.13
CA SER A 248 -10.01 10.87 0.19
C SER A 248 -9.16 9.88 0.98
N GLY A 249 -8.76 10.25 2.19
CA GLY A 249 -7.99 9.40 3.09
C GLY A 249 -8.72 9.17 4.41
N THR A 250 -8.95 7.91 4.80
CA THR A 250 -9.61 7.58 6.07
C THR A 250 -8.73 6.73 6.99
N VAL A 251 -8.97 6.84 8.30
CA VAL A 251 -8.28 6.04 9.33
C VAL A 251 -9.03 4.73 9.52
N ASN A 252 -8.32 3.59 9.47
CA ASN A 252 -8.92 2.33 9.92
C ASN A 252 -8.78 2.17 11.43
N TYR A 253 -9.90 1.93 12.11
CA TYR A 253 -9.92 1.60 13.54
C TYR A 253 -10.21 0.11 13.69
N VAL A 254 -9.33 -0.61 14.39
CA VAL A 254 -9.49 -2.06 14.63
C VAL A 254 -10.40 -2.31 15.83
N GLY A 255 -10.77 -3.57 16.09
CA GLY A 255 -11.86 -3.93 17.02
C GLY A 255 -11.77 -3.42 18.47
N ASP A 256 -10.59 -3.02 18.95
CA ASP A 256 -10.40 -2.41 20.28
C ASP A 256 -10.34 -0.86 20.25
N GLY A 257 -10.58 -0.26 19.10
CA GLY A 257 -10.58 1.18 18.86
C GLY A 257 -9.21 1.79 18.59
N ARG A 258 -8.13 0.99 18.55
CA ARG A 258 -6.81 1.48 18.12
C ARG A 258 -6.78 1.73 16.61
N ILE A 259 -5.87 2.60 16.18
CA ILE A 259 -5.58 2.81 14.75
C ILE A 259 -4.84 1.58 14.25
N GLY A 260 -5.32 1.00 13.15
CA GLY A 260 -4.60 -0.02 12.42
C GLY A 260 -3.49 0.60 11.56
N ARG A 261 -2.35 -0.07 11.47
CA ARG A 261 -1.12 0.47 10.86
C ARG A 261 -0.46 -0.51 9.90
N HIS A 262 -0.59 -1.80 10.18
CA HIS A 262 0.06 -2.87 9.43
C HIS A 262 -0.97 -3.66 8.62
N GLY A 263 -0.46 -4.52 7.74
CA GLY A 263 -1.28 -5.18 6.72
C GLY A 263 -1.63 -4.29 5.52
N TRP A 264 -2.38 -4.88 4.59
CA TRP A 264 -2.80 -4.23 3.33
C TRP A 264 -3.96 -3.26 3.53
N LYS A 265 -4.79 -3.51 4.54
CA LYS A 265 -5.98 -2.71 4.86
C LYS A 265 -5.88 -2.07 6.24
N ALA A 266 -4.66 -1.87 6.77
CA ALA A 266 -4.45 -1.29 8.09
C ALA A 266 -5.26 -2.04 9.18
N ASP A 267 -5.19 -3.37 9.19
CA ASP A 267 -6.09 -4.24 9.96
C ASP A 267 -5.48 -4.78 11.26
N THR A 268 -4.22 -4.44 11.53
CA THR A 268 -3.55 -4.74 12.80
C THR A 268 -2.90 -3.48 13.38
N PRO A 269 -3.00 -3.27 14.71
CA PRO A 269 -2.56 -2.02 15.35
C PRO A 269 -1.05 -1.96 15.58
N ASP A 270 -0.40 -3.10 15.76
CA ASP A 270 1.02 -3.20 16.08
C ASP A 270 1.63 -4.51 15.54
N LEU A 271 2.97 -4.58 15.53
CA LEU A 271 3.73 -5.70 15.00
C LEU A 271 3.60 -6.99 15.83
N VAL A 272 3.25 -6.89 17.12
CA VAL A 272 3.01 -8.07 17.96
C VAL A 272 1.71 -8.75 17.50
N HIS A 273 0.64 -7.99 17.25
CA HIS A 273 -0.61 -8.52 16.72
C HIS A 273 -0.46 -8.99 15.27
N GLN A 274 0.30 -8.27 14.44
CA GLN A 274 0.60 -8.70 13.08
C GLN A 274 1.37 -10.04 13.05
N SER A 275 2.39 -10.19 13.91
CA SER A 275 3.18 -11.42 14.04
C SER A 275 2.32 -12.57 14.55
N ALA A 276 1.46 -12.34 15.55
CA ALA A 276 0.54 -13.35 16.06
C ALA A 276 -0.46 -13.83 15.00
N SER A 277 -1.03 -12.93 14.18
CA SER A 277 -1.93 -13.30 13.09
C SER A 277 -1.20 -14.09 11.99
N ALA A 278 0.03 -13.69 11.61
CA ALA A 278 0.82 -14.44 10.64
C ALA A 278 1.17 -15.85 11.13
N LEU A 279 1.60 -15.99 12.39
CA LEU A 279 1.88 -17.28 13.02
C LEU A 279 0.64 -18.18 13.00
N ALA A 280 -0.52 -17.66 13.42
CA ALA A 280 -1.74 -18.46 13.54
C ALA A 280 -2.36 -18.82 12.18
N GLU A 281 -2.45 -17.86 11.26
CA GLU A 281 -3.22 -18.02 10.02
C GLU A 281 -2.36 -18.46 8.82
N ASP A 282 -1.04 -18.29 8.83
CA ASP A 282 -0.15 -18.70 7.72
C ASP A 282 0.73 -19.91 8.05
N ILE A 283 1.09 -20.09 9.33
CA ILE A 283 1.99 -21.16 9.81
C ILE A 283 1.23 -22.18 10.68
N GLY A 284 0.14 -21.76 11.33
CA GLY A 284 -0.64 -22.60 12.24
C GLY A 284 -0.06 -22.70 13.65
N VAL A 285 0.84 -21.80 14.04
CA VAL A 285 1.46 -21.76 15.38
C VAL A 285 0.65 -20.82 16.27
N GLY A 286 0.17 -21.33 17.41
CA GLY A 286 -0.61 -20.57 18.37
C GLY A 286 0.24 -19.68 19.29
N THR A 287 -0.33 -18.55 19.67
CA THR A 287 0.22 -17.60 20.66
C THR A 287 -0.82 -17.32 21.74
N SER A 288 -0.43 -16.65 22.84
CA SER A 288 -1.40 -16.23 23.85
C SER A 288 -2.43 -15.21 23.33
N LEU A 289 -2.07 -14.43 22.30
CA LEU A 289 -2.97 -13.49 21.64
C LEU A 289 -3.96 -14.19 20.71
N ILE A 290 -3.48 -15.20 19.96
CA ILE A 290 -4.27 -15.97 19.00
C ILE A 290 -3.92 -17.45 19.15
N PRO A 291 -4.63 -18.17 20.04
CA PRO A 291 -4.43 -19.61 20.20
C PRO A 291 -4.96 -20.38 19.00
N VAL A 292 -4.19 -21.35 18.49
CA VAL A 292 -4.62 -22.24 17.41
C VAL A 292 -5.14 -23.53 18.05
N ASN A 293 -6.41 -23.88 17.80
CA ASN A 293 -7.06 -25.05 18.44
C ASN A 293 -6.97 -25.07 19.98
N GLY A 294 -6.88 -23.88 20.60
CA GLY A 294 -6.73 -23.71 22.04
C GLY A 294 -5.31 -23.96 22.58
N ALA A 295 -4.33 -24.16 21.70
CA ALA A 295 -2.93 -24.33 22.05
C ALA A 295 -2.14 -23.02 21.89
N VAL A 296 -1.08 -22.91 22.68
CA VAL A 296 -0.13 -21.79 22.71
C VAL A 296 1.27 -22.42 22.66
N GLU A 297 1.85 -22.44 21.48
CA GLU A 297 3.14 -23.08 21.23
C GLU A 297 4.30 -22.09 21.30
N LEU A 298 4.10 -20.86 20.82
CA LEU A 298 5.08 -19.79 20.96
C LEU A 298 4.82 -19.00 22.25
N SER A 299 5.87 -18.81 23.06
CA SER A 299 5.75 -18.06 24.31
C SER A 299 5.58 -16.56 24.08
N ASP A 300 5.08 -15.84 25.10
CA ASP A 300 4.94 -14.38 25.06
C ASP A 300 6.29 -13.67 24.86
N GLU A 301 7.37 -14.23 25.39
CA GLU A 301 8.73 -13.69 25.25
C GLU A 301 9.21 -13.84 23.81
N GLU A 302 9.10 -15.04 23.23
CA GLU A 302 9.46 -15.30 21.83
C GLU A 302 8.62 -14.46 20.85
N LEU A 303 7.31 -14.31 21.09
CA LEU A 303 6.46 -13.46 20.26
C LEU A 303 6.88 -11.98 20.37
N ALA A 304 7.19 -11.50 21.57
CA ALA A 304 7.62 -10.12 21.77
C ALA A 304 8.99 -9.86 21.12
N ASP A 305 9.89 -10.84 21.13
CA ASP A 305 11.21 -10.73 20.51
C ASP A 305 11.12 -10.80 18.99
N LEU A 306 10.26 -11.68 18.44
CA LEU A 306 9.94 -11.71 17.01
C LEU A 306 9.38 -10.36 16.52
N ALA A 307 8.45 -9.76 17.26
CA ALA A 307 7.92 -8.44 16.90
C ALA A 307 9.01 -7.36 16.98
N PHE A 308 9.86 -7.41 18.01
CA PHE A 308 10.97 -6.47 18.18
C PHE A 308 12.03 -6.62 17.08
N TYR A 309 12.28 -7.83 16.59
CA TYR A 309 13.16 -8.04 15.44
C TYR A 309 12.68 -7.21 14.25
N VAL A 310 11.42 -7.35 13.86
CA VAL A 310 10.81 -6.59 12.75
C VAL A 310 10.83 -5.08 13.04
N GLU A 311 10.58 -4.71 14.29
CA GLU A 311 10.54 -3.32 14.74
C GLU A 311 11.90 -2.61 14.55
N ALA A 312 12.98 -3.30 14.90
CA ALA A 312 14.33 -2.75 14.98
C ALA A 312 15.18 -3.01 13.72
N LEU A 313 14.57 -3.43 12.61
CA LEU A 313 15.25 -3.50 11.31
C LEU A 313 15.66 -2.10 10.83
N ALA A 314 16.92 -1.98 10.41
CA ALA A 314 17.49 -0.77 9.85
C ALA A 314 16.87 -0.45 8.48
N ILE A 315 16.72 0.84 8.19
CA ILE A 315 16.22 1.32 6.90
C ILE A 315 17.38 1.49 5.93
N PRO A 316 17.35 0.91 4.72
CA PRO A 316 18.38 1.18 3.74
C PRO A 316 18.44 2.67 3.37
N ALA A 317 19.65 3.17 3.14
CA ALA A 317 19.86 4.53 2.69
C ALA A 317 19.24 4.78 1.31
N GLY A 318 18.66 5.97 1.13
CA GLY A 318 18.30 6.48 -0.17
C GLY A 318 19.54 6.52 -1.07
N ARG A 319 19.41 6.01 -2.30
CA ARG A 319 20.55 5.85 -3.22
C ARG A 319 20.60 7.00 -4.20
N ASP A 320 21.82 7.44 -4.51
CA ASP A 320 22.11 8.37 -5.60
C ASP A 320 21.27 9.66 -5.52
N VAL A 321 21.05 10.21 -4.32
CA VAL A 321 20.15 11.36 -4.09
C VAL A 321 20.60 12.64 -4.81
N ASP A 322 21.90 12.75 -5.11
CA ASP A 322 22.48 13.84 -5.90
C ASP A 322 22.43 13.60 -7.42
N ASN A 323 21.98 12.42 -7.88
CA ASN A 323 21.89 12.09 -9.30
C ASN A 323 20.77 12.92 -9.96
N PRO A 324 21.05 13.66 -11.05
CA PRO A 324 20.06 14.48 -11.75
C PRO A 324 18.80 13.71 -12.18
N ASP A 325 18.93 12.43 -12.54
CA ASP A 325 17.77 11.61 -12.94
C ASP A 325 16.89 11.25 -11.73
N VAL A 326 17.49 11.00 -10.57
CA VAL A 326 16.77 10.74 -9.31
C VAL A 326 16.05 12.01 -8.84
N ILE A 327 16.73 13.16 -8.88
CA ILE A 327 16.13 14.47 -8.56
C ILE A 327 14.94 14.75 -9.49
N ARG A 328 15.09 14.52 -10.79
CA ARG A 328 14.01 14.70 -11.76
C ARG A 328 12.83 13.76 -11.45
N GLY A 329 13.10 12.50 -11.11
CA GLY A 329 12.08 11.52 -10.73
C GLY A 329 11.33 11.94 -9.46
N ALA A 330 12.04 12.40 -8.43
CA ALA A 330 11.46 12.90 -7.19
C ALA A 330 10.53 14.12 -7.43
N ASN A 331 10.96 15.06 -8.26
CA ASN A 331 10.13 16.21 -8.61
C ASN A 331 8.93 15.83 -9.47
N LEU A 332 9.06 14.86 -10.38
CA LEU A 332 7.94 14.31 -11.13
C LEU A 332 6.93 13.63 -10.21
N PHE A 333 7.40 12.84 -9.24
CA PHE A 333 6.56 12.13 -8.28
C PHE A 333 5.62 13.09 -7.53
N THR A 334 6.15 14.21 -7.03
CA THR A 334 5.33 15.25 -6.42
C THR A 334 4.44 15.96 -7.46
N ALA A 335 5.00 16.34 -8.61
CA ALA A 335 4.26 17.14 -9.59
C ALA A 335 3.05 16.41 -10.21
N ILE A 336 3.08 15.08 -10.29
CA ILE A 336 1.95 14.28 -10.81
C ILE A 336 0.97 13.80 -9.74
N GLY A 337 1.14 14.23 -8.48
CA GLY A 337 0.24 13.92 -7.36
C GLY A 337 0.49 12.59 -6.64
N CYS A 338 1.58 11.87 -6.94
CA CYS A 338 1.87 10.63 -6.20
C CYS A 338 2.10 10.90 -4.70
N ALA A 339 2.69 12.05 -4.38
CA ALA A 339 3.01 12.46 -3.02
C ALA A 339 1.79 12.81 -2.16
N ASP A 340 0.60 12.88 -2.75
CA ASP A 340 -0.64 13.28 -2.07
C ASP A 340 -1.14 12.13 -1.17
N CYS A 341 -1.07 10.88 -1.62
CA CYS A 341 -1.24 9.70 -0.74
C CYS A 341 0.12 9.21 -0.20
N HIS A 342 1.13 9.08 -1.08
CA HIS A 342 2.46 8.60 -0.70
C HIS A 342 3.33 9.72 -0.11
N THR A 343 2.86 10.31 0.98
CA THR A 343 3.50 11.46 1.63
C THR A 343 4.95 11.12 1.98
N PRO A 344 5.95 11.84 1.43
CA PRO A 344 7.34 11.43 1.54
C PRO A 344 7.83 11.30 2.97
N THR A 345 7.40 12.18 3.87
CA THR A 345 7.95 12.30 5.22
C THR A 345 6.96 11.86 6.29
N GLN A 346 7.47 11.16 7.30
CA GLN A 346 6.79 10.90 8.57
C GLN A 346 7.74 11.22 9.73
N ARG A 347 7.21 11.29 10.95
CA ARG A 347 8.01 11.52 12.16
C ARG A 347 7.58 10.59 13.27
N THR A 348 8.53 9.99 13.97
CA THR A 348 8.20 9.21 15.18
C THR A 348 7.86 10.15 16.34
N GLY A 349 6.95 9.71 17.21
CA GLY A 349 6.59 10.39 18.45
C GLY A 349 7.59 10.13 19.58
N THR A 350 7.11 10.26 20.81
CA THR A 350 7.82 9.74 21.98
C THR A 350 7.55 8.25 22.10
N THR A 351 8.62 7.48 22.22
CA THR A 351 8.59 6.02 22.24
C THR A 351 9.13 5.49 23.57
N GLN A 352 9.13 4.17 23.72
CA GLN A 352 9.79 3.50 24.86
C GLN A 352 11.32 3.45 24.74
N TYR A 353 11.86 3.82 23.56
CA TYR A 353 13.28 3.83 23.25
C TYR A 353 13.70 5.26 22.89
N ALA A 354 14.36 5.98 23.79
CA ALA A 354 14.71 7.39 23.55
C ALA A 354 15.53 7.60 22.25
N GLU A 355 16.22 6.56 21.77
CA GLU A 355 16.96 6.54 20.51
C GLU A 355 16.08 6.50 19.25
N LEU A 356 14.77 6.21 19.39
CA LEU A 356 13.75 6.19 18.34
C LEU A 356 12.79 7.39 18.43
N ASP A 357 13.01 8.32 19.36
CA ASP A 357 12.18 9.50 19.50
C ASP A 357 12.47 10.52 18.38
N ASN A 358 11.40 11.11 17.83
CA ASN A 358 11.49 12.28 16.94
C ASN A 358 12.40 12.08 15.71
N LEU A 359 12.45 10.86 15.17
CA LEU A 359 13.19 10.54 13.95
C LEU A 359 12.44 11.04 12.72
N LEU A 360 13.16 11.65 11.77
CA LEU A 360 12.60 11.95 10.45
C LEU A 360 12.65 10.70 9.56
N LEU A 361 11.49 10.23 9.14
CA LEU A 361 11.35 9.07 8.27
C LEU A 361 11.01 9.53 6.86
N ILE A 362 11.50 8.82 5.85
CA ILE A 362 11.12 9.01 4.44
C ILE A 362 10.38 7.76 3.89
N PRO A 363 9.19 7.38 4.41
CA PRO A 363 8.55 6.12 4.08
C PRO A 363 7.62 6.16 2.87
N PHE A 364 7.23 7.35 2.38
CA PHE A 364 6.25 7.53 1.30
C PHE A 364 4.88 6.88 1.61
N THR A 365 4.29 7.26 2.74
CA THR A 365 2.96 6.79 3.17
C THR A 365 2.36 7.78 4.16
N ASP A 366 1.05 7.99 4.07
CA ASP A 366 0.22 8.69 5.05
C ASP A 366 -0.41 7.75 6.09
N LEU A 367 -0.25 6.43 5.92
CA LEU A 367 -0.89 5.36 6.71
C LEU A 367 -2.43 5.34 6.64
N LEU A 368 -3.03 6.07 5.70
CA LEU A 368 -4.48 6.14 5.51
C LEU A 368 -4.96 5.09 4.49
N LEU A 369 -6.25 4.80 4.54
CA LEU A 369 -6.98 4.05 3.55
C LEU A 369 -7.47 4.97 2.43
N HIS A 370 -7.30 4.51 1.19
CA HIS A 370 -7.78 5.19 -0.02
C HIS A 370 -8.60 4.23 -0.87
N ASP A 371 -9.73 4.70 -1.41
CA ASP A 371 -10.53 3.95 -2.38
C ASP A 371 -9.79 3.91 -3.72
N MET A 372 -9.25 2.74 -4.06
CA MET A 372 -8.53 2.54 -5.33
C MET A 372 -9.46 2.12 -6.48
N GLY A 373 -10.76 2.18 -6.24
CA GLY A 373 -11.81 1.94 -7.23
C GLY A 373 -12.11 0.47 -7.51
N PRO A 374 -13.11 0.20 -8.37
CA PRO A 374 -13.65 -1.14 -8.60
C PRO A 374 -12.67 -2.13 -9.24
N GLY A 375 -11.57 -1.64 -9.83
CA GLY A 375 -10.52 -2.49 -10.38
C GLY A 375 -9.69 -3.21 -9.30
N LEU A 376 -9.61 -2.62 -8.11
CA LEU A 376 -8.93 -3.15 -6.93
C LEU A 376 -9.91 -3.47 -5.80
N ASP A 377 -11.19 -3.64 -6.09
CA ASP A 377 -12.17 -4.13 -5.11
C ASP A 377 -12.00 -5.66 -4.95
N ASP A 378 -11.61 -6.10 -3.76
CA ASP A 378 -11.50 -7.52 -3.40
C ASP A 378 -12.78 -8.07 -2.74
N GLY A 379 -13.80 -7.22 -2.57
CA GLY A 379 -15.06 -7.49 -1.88
C GLY A 379 -14.94 -7.65 -0.36
N ARG A 380 -13.73 -7.72 0.18
CA ARG A 380 -13.47 -8.08 1.57
C ARG A 380 -13.39 -6.83 2.43
N ASN A 381 -14.47 -6.55 3.14
CA ASN A 381 -14.44 -5.53 4.18
C ASN A 381 -13.66 -6.03 5.40
N VAL A 382 -12.87 -5.14 6.00
CA VAL A 382 -12.07 -5.39 7.21
C VAL A 382 -12.10 -4.14 8.08
N TYR A 383 -12.87 -4.21 9.16
CA TYR A 383 -13.19 -3.06 10.00
C TYR A 383 -13.72 -1.90 9.14
N GLY A 384 -13.16 -0.70 9.29
CA GLY A 384 -13.53 0.47 8.50
C GLY A 384 -13.16 0.39 7.02
N ALA A 385 -12.31 -0.55 6.61
CA ALA A 385 -11.91 -0.71 5.21
C ALA A 385 -12.96 -1.50 4.42
N SER A 386 -13.50 -0.90 3.36
CA SER A 386 -14.26 -1.58 2.32
C SER A 386 -13.37 -2.45 1.41
N GLY A 387 -13.97 -3.21 0.51
CA GLY A 387 -13.25 -4.05 -0.45
C GLY A 387 -12.29 -3.28 -1.38
N SER A 388 -12.61 -2.04 -1.75
CA SER A 388 -11.77 -1.20 -2.62
C SER A 388 -10.80 -0.29 -1.87
N GLU A 389 -10.87 -0.23 -0.54
CA GLU A 389 -9.97 0.57 0.28
C GLU A 389 -8.66 -0.16 0.60
N TRP A 390 -7.56 0.56 0.42
CA TRP A 390 -6.21 0.07 0.61
C TRP A 390 -5.38 1.06 1.42
N ARG A 391 -4.57 0.55 2.34
CA ARG A 391 -3.60 1.40 3.02
C ARG A 391 -2.54 1.85 2.02
N THR A 392 -2.16 3.12 2.05
CA THR A 392 -1.01 3.60 1.27
C THR A 392 0.24 2.81 1.62
N ALA A 393 0.71 1.98 0.68
CA ALA A 393 1.88 1.16 0.90
C ALA A 393 3.15 2.03 1.04
N PRO A 394 3.99 1.84 2.08
CA PRO A 394 5.27 2.51 2.16
C PRO A 394 6.17 2.15 0.97
N LEU A 395 6.84 3.13 0.38
CA LEU A 395 7.70 2.96 -0.80
C LEU A 395 9.21 3.00 -0.48
N TRP A 396 9.58 3.16 0.79
CA TRP A 396 10.99 3.02 1.21
C TRP A 396 11.49 1.57 1.22
N GLY A 397 12.79 1.42 1.37
CA GLY A 397 13.51 0.17 1.10
C GLY A 397 13.93 0.08 -0.35
#